data_AF-A0A368EZE7-F1
#
_entry.id   AF-A0A368EZE7-F1
#
_cell.length_a   1.000
_cell.length_b   1.000
_cell.length_c   1.000
_cell.angle_alpha   90.00
_cell.angle_beta   90.00
_cell.angle_gamma   90.00
#
_symmetry.space_group_name_H-M   'P 1'
#
loop_
_entity.id
_entity.type
_entity.pdbx_description
1 polymer ?
#
loop_
_entity_poly.entity_id
_entity_poly.type
_entity_poly.pdbx_seq_one_letter_code
_entity_poly.pdbx_strand_id
1 'polypeptide(L)'
;MARASIAAHIQPPTATLSLLCEGLPHGERRQALNGHYSAIEKSYDDTVAEIEKTKASIEEARVKYENMNDMVRTLEQLRCSLEQHIRTVRLNEGSFAGTSSVLEYDAAKSRTNNLIGVIKARSQWERAKEHLKEEGRDDQQKMYECLADMQSSQETLSKFVSNGFDTREFEDMKDRFLAWQSAALIFAIQQADFEKLAEIQKIYETLGRKDEFISIFRRVSMNRLREFSADGASAQFIIDALYKELEFVFTHHHR
;
A
#
# COMPACT_ATOMS: atom_id res chain seq x y z
N MET A 1 -34.12 -19.70 15.25
CA MET A 1 -34.48 -21.11 14.98
C MET A 1 -35.97 -21.17 14.69
N ALA A 2 -36.35 -21.18 13.42
CA ALA A 2 -37.74 -21.36 13.00
C ALA A 2 -38.03 -22.86 12.91
N ARG A 3 -38.95 -23.37 13.75
CA ARG A 3 -39.50 -24.73 13.60
C ARG A 3 -40.45 -24.72 12.41
N ALA A 4 -40.03 -25.28 11.28
CA ALA A 4 -40.95 -25.61 10.20
C ALA A 4 -41.80 -26.82 10.65
N SER A 5 -43.06 -26.54 11.02
CA SER A 5 -44.08 -27.57 11.22
C SER A 5 -44.51 -28.09 9.85
N ILE A 6 -43.94 -29.22 9.44
CA ILE A 6 -44.45 -29.99 8.30
C ILE A 6 -45.48 -30.97 8.87
N ALA A 7 -46.71 -30.47 9.08
CA ALA A 7 -47.86 -31.33 9.29
C ALA A 7 -48.25 -31.95 7.94
N ALA A 8 -47.61 -33.07 7.58
CA ALA A 8 -48.08 -33.90 6.47
C ALA A 8 -49.47 -34.44 6.84
N HIS A 9 -50.48 -34.05 6.06
CA HIS A 9 -51.85 -34.50 6.24
C HIS A 9 -51.94 -35.97 5.78
N ILE A 10 -51.72 -36.91 6.72
CA ILE A 10 -51.80 -38.35 6.44
C ILE A 10 -53.29 -38.72 6.37
N GLN A 11 -53.81 -38.89 5.16
CA GLN A 11 -55.13 -39.51 4.96
C GLN A 11 -55.13 -40.94 5.51
N PRO A 12 -56.25 -41.41 6.09
CA PRO A 12 -56.33 -42.77 6.62
C PRO A 12 -56.13 -43.78 5.49
N PRO A 13 -55.27 -44.81 5.67
CA PRO A 13 -54.87 -45.73 4.59
C PRO A 13 -56.06 -46.47 3.97
N THR A 14 -57.13 -46.66 4.72
CA THR A 14 -58.39 -47.23 4.26
C THR A 14 -59.11 -46.38 3.21
N ALA A 15 -59.06 -45.05 3.30
CA ALA A 15 -59.70 -44.16 2.33
C ALA A 15 -58.96 -44.17 0.98
N THR A 16 -57.64 -44.20 1.00
CA THR A 16 -56.78 -44.26 -0.19
C THR A 16 -56.94 -45.58 -0.93
N LEU A 17 -57.03 -46.69 -0.20
CA LEU A 17 -57.26 -48.02 -0.76
C LEU A 17 -58.65 -48.18 -1.39
N SER A 18 -59.68 -47.59 -0.77
CA SER A 18 -61.04 -47.55 -1.34
C SER A 18 -61.08 -46.74 -2.64
N LEU A 19 -60.44 -45.57 -2.69
CA LEU A 19 -60.33 -44.71 -3.88
C LEU A 19 -59.57 -45.38 -5.04
N LEU A 20 -58.55 -46.18 -4.75
CA LEU A 20 -57.77 -46.92 -5.75
C LEU A 20 -58.56 -48.07 -6.42
N CYS A 21 -59.66 -48.49 -5.82
CA CYS A 21 -60.38 -49.71 -6.21
C CYS A 21 -61.82 -49.48 -6.72
N GLU A 22 -62.36 -48.27 -6.61
CA GLU A 22 -63.73 -47.97 -7.01
C GLU A 22 -63.94 -48.04 -8.54
N GLY A 23 -65.00 -48.73 -8.98
CA GLY A 23 -65.43 -48.77 -10.39
C GLY A 23 -64.62 -49.65 -11.35
N LEU A 24 -63.48 -50.21 -10.92
CA LEU A 24 -62.56 -50.96 -11.80
C LEU A 24 -62.87 -52.47 -11.86
N PRO A 25 -62.72 -53.14 -13.02
CA PRO A 25 -62.77 -54.59 -13.13
C PRO A 25 -61.63 -55.26 -12.34
N HIS A 26 -61.82 -56.53 -11.96
CA HIS A 26 -60.94 -57.23 -11.00
C HIS A 26 -59.45 -57.27 -11.43
N GLY A 27 -59.15 -57.35 -12.73
CA GLY A 27 -57.78 -57.32 -13.24
C GLY A 27 -57.08 -55.97 -13.03
N GLU A 28 -57.79 -54.87 -13.31
CA GLU A 28 -57.26 -53.51 -13.20
C GLU A 28 -57.09 -53.07 -11.75
N ARG A 29 -57.98 -53.50 -10.83
CA ARG A 29 -57.80 -53.30 -9.38
C ARG A 29 -56.51 -53.92 -8.88
N ARG A 30 -56.22 -55.17 -9.29
CA ARG A 30 -55.00 -55.88 -8.87
C ARG A 30 -53.74 -55.17 -9.36
N GLN A 31 -53.80 -54.63 -10.57
CA GLN A 31 -52.70 -53.86 -11.15
C GLN A 31 -52.49 -52.52 -10.44
N ALA A 32 -53.57 -51.79 -10.12
CA ALA A 32 -53.50 -50.53 -9.37
C ALA A 32 -52.94 -50.72 -7.95
N LEU A 33 -53.40 -51.77 -7.24
CA LEU A 33 -52.88 -52.14 -5.92
C LEU A 33 -51.40 -52.53 -5.94
N ASN A 34 -50.98 -53.36 -6.90
CA ASN A 34 -49.57 -53.73 -7.04
C ASN A 34 -48.71 -52.50 -7.40
N GLY A 35 -49.18 -51.61 -8.27
CA GLY A 35 -48.48 -50.37 -8.59
C GLY A 35 -48.31 -49.46 -7.37
N HIS A 36 -49.36 -49.32 -6.56
CA HIS A 36 -49.29 -48.54 -5.31
C HIS A 36 -48.38 -49.20 -4.27
N TYR A 37 -48.42 -50.53 -4.14
CA TYR A 37 -47.51 -51.28 -3.28
C TYR A 37 -46.05 -51.06 -3.68
N SER A 38 -45.72 -51.23 -4.97
CA SER A 38 -44.36 -50.99 -5.48
C SER A 38 -43.93 -49.52 -5.33
N ALA A 39 -44.86 -48.57 -5.41
CA ALA A 39 -44.55 -47.15 -5.17
C ALA A 39 -44.23 -46.88 -3.69
N ILE A 40 -44.98 -47.49 -2.76
CA ILE A 40 -44.68 -47.41 -1.31
C ILE A 40 -43.36 -48.09 -1.02
N GLU A 41 -43.12 -49.28 -1.54
CA GLU A 41 -41.89 -50.05 -1.33
C GLU A 41 -40.67 -49.26 -1.83
N LYS A 42 -40.76 -48.69 -3.04
CA LYS A 42 -39.72 -47.81 -3.57
C LYS A 42 -39.53 -46.55 -2.71
N SER A 43 -40.62 -45.89 -2.29
CA SER A 43 -40.52 -44.72 -1.41
C SER A 43 -39.89 -45.07 -0.06
N TYR A 44 -40.18 -46.24 0.48
CA TYR A 44 -39.59 -46.74 1.71
C TYR A 44 -38.09 -46.97 1.52
N ASP A 45 -37.69 -47.70 0.48
CA ASP A 45 -36.29 -47.97 0.15
C ASP A 45 -35.49 -46.67 -0.08
N ASP A 46 -36.06 -45.72 -0.82
CA ASP A 46 -35.47 -44.40 -1.06
C ASP A 46 -35.27 -43.64 0.27
N THR A 47 -36.27 -43.64 1.16
CA THR A 47 -36.13 -42.98 2.48
C THR A 47 -35.12 -43.66 3.39
N VAL A 48 -35.03 -44.99 3.37
CA VAL A 48 -34.02 -45.74 4.14
C VAL A 48 -32.62 -45.41 3.63
N ALA A 49 -32.41 -45.41 2.31
CA ALA A 49 -31.14 -45.04 1.72
C ALA A 49 -30.73 -43.59 2.07
N GLU A 50 -31.69 -42.66 2.10
CA GLU A 50 -31.43 -41.26 2.47
C GLU A 50 -31.11 -41.11 3.97
N ILE A 51 -31.77 -41.88 4.84
CA ILE A 51 -31.43 -41.95 6.27
C ILE A 51 -30.02 -42.50 6.46
N GLU A 52 -29.64 -43.58 5.77
CA GLU A 52 -28.30 -44.15 5.88
C GLU A 52 -27.21 -43.18 5.40
N LYS A 53 -27.47 -42.47 4.29
CA LYS A 53 -26.58 -41.41 3.79
C LYS A 53 -26.43 -40.28 4.81
N THR A 54 -27.54 -39.85 5.41
CA THR A 54 -27.53 -38.78 6.42
C THR A 54 -26.78 -39.23 7.69
N LYS A 55 -26.98 -40.48 8.11
CA LYS A 55 -26.25 -41.07 9.25
C LYS A 55 -24.74 -41.11 8.99
N ALA A 56 -24.31 -41.51 7.80
CA ALA A 56 -22.90 -41.51 7.43
C ALA A 56 -22.30 -40.10 7.47
N SER A 57 -23.03 -39.09 6.98
CA SER A 57 -22.62 -37.69 7.03
C SER A 57 -22.51 -37.15 8.46
N ILE A 58 -23.43 -37.52 9.35
CA ILE A 58 -23.40 -37.14 10.77
C ILE A 58 -22.17 -37.75 11.47
N GLU A 59 -21.86 -39.02 11.22
CA GLU A 59 -20.70 -39.67 11.81
C GLU A 59 -19.38 -39.05 11.32
N GLU A 60 -19.29 -38.72 10.02
CA GLU A 60 -18.14 -37.98 9.48
C GLU A 60 -17.98 -36.61 10.15
N ALA A 61 -19.07 -35.87 10.35
CA ALA A 61 -19.05 -34.60 11.07
C ALA A 61 -18.60 -34.78 12.52
N ARG A 62 -19.05 -35.84 13.20
CA ARG A 62 -18.66 -36.15 14.58
C ARG A 62 -17.14 -36.36 14.70
N VAL A 63 -16.55 -37.16 13.82
CA VAL A 63 -15.09 -37.40 13.80
C VAL A 63 -14.33 -36.10 13.53
N LYS A 64 -14.81 -35.24 12.62
CA LYS A 64 -14.21 -33.92 12.38
C LYS A 64 -14.25 -33.03 13.63
N TYR A 65 -15.35 -33.03 14.37
CA TYR A 65 -15.47 -32.29 15.62
C TYR A 65 -14.53 -32.82 16.71
N GLU A 66 -14.41 -34.14 16.85
CA GLU A 66 -13.47 -34.75 17.80
C GLU A 66 -12.02 -34.34 17.48
N ASN A 67 -11.60 -34.44 16.22
CA ASN A 67 -10.27 -34.00 15.77
C ASN A 67 -10.02 -32.51 16.02
N MET A 68 -11.03 -31.67 15.77
CA MET A 68 -10.91 -30.23 16.02
C MET A 68 -10.76 -29.91 17.50
N ASN A 69 -11.44 -30.65 18.37
CA ASN A 69 -11.32 -30.49 19.82
C ASN A 69 -9.92 -30.87 20.33
N ASP A 70 -9.32 -31.94 19.77
CA ASP A 70 -7.93 -32.31 20.07
C ASP A 70 -6.93 -31.24 19.62
N MET A 71 -7.13 -30.64 18.45
CA MET A 71 -6.31 -29.50 18.00
C MET A 71 -6.44 -28.28 18.91
N VAL A 72 -7.66 -27.96 19.37
CA VAL A 72 -7.86 -26.86 20.31
C VAL A 72 -7.09 -27.12 21.61
N ARG A 73 -7.10 -28.36 22.11
CA ARG A 73 -6.36 -28.74 23.31
C ARG A 73 -4.85 -28.62 23.13
N THR A 74 -4.30 -29.03 22.00
CA THR A 74 -2.85 -28.91 21.72
C THR A 74 -2.44 -27.46 21.53
N LEU A 75 -3.26 -26.63 20.89
CA LEU A 75 -3.03 -25.18 20.77
C LEU A 75 -3.02 -24.49 22.14
N GLU A 76 -3.92 -24.85 23.05
CA GLU A 76 -3.94 -24.29 24.40
C GLU A 76 -2.67 -24.70 25.20
N GLN A 77 -2.23 -25.95 25.06
CA GLN A 77 -0.97 -26.40 25.66
C GLN A 77 0.24 -25.63 25.11
N LEU A 78 0.28 -25.42 23.79
CA LEU A 78 1.34 -24.64 23.14
C LEU A 78 1.32 -23.18 23.62
N ARG A 79 0.14 -22.57 23.77
CA ARG A 79 -0.01 -21.21 24.29
C ARG A 79 0.54 -21.11 25.71
N CYS A 80 0.15 -22.02 26.59
CA CYS A 80 0.65 -22.07 27.97
C CYS A 80 2.19 -22.24 28.02
N SER A 81 2.75 -23.11 27.18
CA SER A 81 4.20 -23.30 27.07
C SER A 81 4.92 -22.04 26.58
N LEU A 82 4.40 -21.39 25.54
CA LEU A 82 4.93 -20.12 25.03
C LEU A 82 4.90 -19.02 26.08
N GLU A 83 3.79 -18.87 26.78
CA GLU A 83 3.68 -17.89 27.87
C GLU A 83 4.71 -18.14 28.98
N GLN A 84 4.94 -19.41 29.33
CA GLN A 84 5.96 -19.78 30.31
C GLN A 84 7.37 -19.44 29.80
N HIS A 85 7.68 -19.76 28.54
CA HIS A 85 8.96 -19.40 27.93
C HIS A 85 9.17 -17.88 27.89
N ILE A 86 8.17 -17.10 27.50
CA ILE A 86 8.24 -15.62 27.48
C ILE A 86 8.50 -15.08 28.88
N ARG A 87 7.78 -15.58 29.90
CA ARG A 87 8.03 -15.18 31.30
C ARG A 87 9.46 -15.51 31.73
N THR A 88 9.96 -16.68 31.36
CA THR A 88 11.31 -17.14 31.69
C THR A 88 12.38 -16.27 31.01
N VAL A 89 12.20 -15.94 29.73
CA VAL A 89 13.09 -15.05 28.98
C VAL A 89 13.12 -13.66 29.62
N ARG A 90 11.96 -13.07 29.94
CA ARG A 90 11.89 -11.76 30.60
C ARG A 90 12.55 -11.72 31.97
N LEU A 91 12.42 -12.80 32.76
CA LEU A 91 13.12 -12.91 34.04
C LEU A 91 14.64 -13.05 33.85
N ASN A 92 15.06 -13.74 32.78
CA ASN A 92 16.47 -13.92 32.45
C ASN A 92 17.10 -12.72 31.73
N GLU A 93 16.32 -11.83 31.10
CA GLU A 93 16.81 -10.58 30.48
C GLU A 93 17.55 -9.70 31.50
N GLY A 94 17.10 -9.66 32.76
CA GLY A 94 17.80 -8.97 33.85
C GLY A 94 19.05 -9.69 34.37
N SER A 95 19.21 -10.99 34.06
CA SER A 95 20.32 -11.84 34.53
C SER A 95 21.36 -12.13 33.45
N PHE A 96 21.10 -11.78 32.19
CA PHE A 96 22.00 -12.02 31.06
C PHE A 96 22.86 -10.78 30.78
N ALA A 97 23.92 -10.60 31.56
CA ALA A 97 24.87 -9.48 31.42
C ALA A 97 25.50 -9.36 30.01
N GLY A 98 25.42 -10.41 29.18
CA GLY A 98 25.96 -10.44 27.81
C GLY A 98 25.09 -9.78 26.74
N THR A 99 23.77 -9.72 26.89
CA THR A 99 22.88 -9.08 25.89
C THR A 99 22.73 -7.58 26.15
N SER A 100 22.74 -7.14 27.42
CA SER A 100 22.78 -5.72 27.77
C SER A 100 24.01 -5.04 27.18
N SER A 101 25.20 -5.65 27.30
CA SER A 101 26.45 -5.08 26.78
C SER A 101 26.50 -5.01 25.25
N VAL A 102 25.91 -5.97 24.53
CA VAL A 102 25.76 -5.91 23.07
C VAL A 102 24.78 -4.82 22.65
N LEU A 103 23.63 -4.70 23.31
CA LEU A 103 22.66 -3.65 23.03
C LEU A 103 23.21 -2.26 23.37
N GLU A 104 23.96 -2.13 24.46
CA GLU A 104 24.68 -0.90 24.83
C GLU A 104 25.74 -0.54 23.79
N TYR A 105 26.50 -1.54 23.30
CA TYR A 105 27.47 -1.36 22.23
C TYR A 105 26.80 -0.92 20.92
N ASP A 106 25.70 -1.55 20.52
CA ASP A 106 24.96 -1.17 19.31
C ASP A 106 24.37 0.23 19.41
N ALA A 107 23.83 0.58 20.57
CA ALA A 107 23.35 1.94 20.86
C ALA A 107 24.50 2.96 20.85
N ALA A 108 25.68 2.60 21.37
CA ALA A 108 26.87 3.45 21.32
C ALA A 108 27.39 3.60 19.88
N LYS A 109 27.44 2.51 19.10
CA LYS A 109 27.84 2.52 17.69
C LYS A 109 26.89 3.36 16.85
N SER A 110 25.59 3.26 17.08
CA SER A 110 24.59 4.12 16.43
C SER A 110 24.82 5.59 16.74
N ARG A 111 25.03 5.93 18.02
CA ARG A 111 25.40 7.30 18.43
C ARG A 111 26.69 7.79 17.77
N THR A 112 27.72 6.95 17.70
CA THR A 112 28.99 7.27 17.04
C THR A 112 28.80 7.50 15.53
N ASN A 113 28.03 6.66 14.85
CA ASN A 113 27.74 6.85 13.42
C ASN A 113 26.98 8.16 13.18
N ASN A 114 26.02 8.49 14.03
CA ASN A 114 25.30 9.76 13.95
C ASN A 114 26.25 10.94 14.16
N LEU A 115 27.14 10.86 15.15
CA LEU A 115 28.15 11.90 15.40
C LEU A 115 29.12 12.07 14.22
N ILE A 116 29.57 10.97 13.61
CA ILE A 116 30.39 11.01 12.38
C ILE A 116 29.61 11.72 11.26
N GLY A 117 28.32 11.42 11.10
CA GLY A 117 27.45 12.09 10.13
C GLY A 117 27.38 13.60 10.36
N VAL A 118 27.17 14.01 11.61
CA VAL A 118 27.15 15.43 12.01
C VAL A 118 28.48 16.12 11.75
N ILE A 119 29.61 15.49 12.09
CA ILE A 119 30.95 16.06 11.87
C ILE A 119 31.23 16.23 10.38
N LYS A 120 30.90 15.22 9.56
CA LYS A 120 31.08 15.27 8.10
C LYS A 120 30.25 16.39 7.48
N ALA A 121 28.96 16.46 7.79
CA ALA A 121 28.06 17.49 7.28
C ALA A 121 28.53 18.89 7.70
N ARG A 122 28.97 19.07 8.95
CA ARG A 122 29.51 20.35 9.42
C ARG A 122 30.80 20.74 8.70
N SER A 123 31.71 19.79 8.50
CA SER A 123 32.95 20.04 7.76
C SER A 123 32.70 20.39 6.29
N GLN A 124 31.73 19.73 5.65
CA GLN A 124 31.34 20.02 4.27
C GLN A 124 30.69 21.40 4.16
N TRP A 125 29.80 21.77 5.08
CA TRP A 125 29.20 23.10 5.14
C TRP A 125 30.24 24.21 5.24
N GLU A 126 31.20 24.11 6.17
CA GLU A 126 32.22 25.15 6.35
C GLU A 126 33.13 25.26 5.12
N ARG A 127 33.54 24.12 4.54
CA ARG A 127 34.35 24.10 3.32
C ARG A 127 33.63 24.77 2.14
N ALA A 128 32.37 24.42 1.90
CA ALA A 128 31.57 25.01 0.83
C ALA A 128 31.33 26.52 1.06
N LYS A 129 31.10 26.92 2.33
CA LYS A 129 30.95 28.34 2.70
C LYS A 129 32.24 29.14 2.47
N GLU A 130 33.40 28.54 2.72
CA GLU A 130 34.71 29.15 2.47
C GLU A 130 34.97 29.32 0.96
N HIS A 131 34.72 28.28 0.16
CA HIS A 131 34.82 28.35 -1.30
C HIS A 131 33.93 29.44 -1.93
N LEU A 132 32.70 29.63 -1.41
CA LEU A 132 31.81 30.71 -1.85
C LEU A 132 32.36 32.11 -1.55
N LYS A 133 33.15 32.27 -0.48
CA LYS A 133 33.76 33.55 -0.11
C LYS A 133 34.98 33.88 -0.97
N GLU A 134 35.79 32.87 -1.28
CA GLU A 134 37.10 33.04 -1.93
C GLU A 134 37.03 33.05 -3.47
N GLU A 135 36.23 32.16 -4.07
CA GLU A 135 36.26 31.91 -5.53
C GLU A 135 34.87 31.84 -6.18
N GLY A 136 33.80 31.63 -5.40
CA GLY A 136 32.49 31.25 -5.90
C GLY A 136 31.60 32.36 -6.47
N ARG A 137 32.08 33.58 -6.69
CA ARG A 137 31.24 34.68 -7.23
C ARG A 137 31.16 34.73 -8.75
N ASP A 138 32.21 34.28 -9.45
CA ASP A 138 32.31 34.47 -10.90
C ASP A 138 32.00 33.19 -11.71
N ASP A 139 32.04 32.02 -11.07
CA ASP A 139 31.72 30.72 -11.71
C ASP A 139 30.39 30.16 -11.17
N GLN A 140 29.36 30.19 -12.02
CA GLN A 140 28.00 29.77 -11.68
C GLN A 140 27.87 28.27 -11.41
N GLN A 141 28.71 27.45 -12.03
CA GLN A 141 28.70 26.00 -11.82
C GLN A 141 29.28 25.68 -10.44
N LYS A 142 30.41 26.32 -10.09
CA LYS A 142 31.00 26.19 -8.74
C LYS A 142 30.08 26.74 -7.66
N MET A 143 29.38 27.85 -7.94
CA MET A 143 28.38 28.40 -7.02
C MET A 143 27.26 27.39 -6.76
N TYR A 144 26.73 26.74 -7.80
CA TYR A 144 25.72 25.69 -7.67
C TYR A 144 26.23 24.51 -6.83
N GLU A 145 27.42 23.99 -7.12
CA GLU A 145 28.00 22.85 -6.39
C GLU A 145 28.16 23.15 -4.90
N CYS A 146 28.65 24.35 -4.56
CA CYS A 146 28.77 24.77 -3.17
C CYS A 146 27.40 24.91 -2.48
N LEU A 147 26.40 25.49 -3.15
CA LEU A 147 25.05 25.63 -2.60
C LEU A 147 24.38 24.26 -2.41
N ALA A 148 24.59 23.32 -3.33
CA ALA A 148 24.10 21.95 -3.22
C ALA A 148 24.75 21.19 -2.04
N ASP A 149 26.07 21.33 -1.87
CA ASP A 149 26.81 20.76 -0.74
C ASP A 149 26.33 21.32 0.61
N MET A 150 26.08 22.64 0.65
CA MET A 150 25.53 23.31 1.82
C MET A 150 24.10 22.83 2.11
N GLN A 151 23.23 22.72 1.09
CA GLN A 151 21.87 22.21 1.24
C GLN A 151 21.85 20.77 1.78
N SER A 152 22.68 19.88 1.22
CA SER A 152 22.81 18.49 1.69
C SER A 152 23.31 18.40 3.13
N SER A 153 24.25 19.28 3.50
CA SER A 153 24.77 19.37 4.87
C SER A 153 23.67 19.82 5.84
N GLN A 154 22.88 20.82 5.46
CA GLN A 154 21.75 21.32 6.26
C GLN A 154 20.66 20.25 6.44
N GLU A 155 20.32 19.51 5.39
CA GLU A 155 19.35 18.39 5.48
C GLU A 155 19.84 17.28 6.42
N THR A 156 21.14 16.99 6.41
CA THR A 156 21.72 16.01 7.33
C THR A 156 21.69 16.52 8.77
N LEU A 157 22.03 17.80 9.00
CA LEU A 157 22.13 18.38 10.33
C LEU A 157 20.78 18.70 10.96
N SER A 158 19.78 19.07 10.18
CA SER A 158 18.40 19.33 10.66
C SER A 158 17.78 18.11 11.36
N LYS A 159 18.22 16.89 11.03
CA LYS A 159 17.80 15.65 11.69
C LYS A 159 18.31 15.53 13.14
N PHE A 160 19.37 16.26 13.49
CA PHE A 160 20.06 16.15 14.78
C PHE A 160 20.05 17.46 15.58
N VAL A 161 19.86 18.62 14.93
CA VAL A 161 19.88 19.94 15.55
C VAL A 161 18.57 20.67 15.22
N SER A 162 17.70 20.81 16.22
CA SER A 162 16.36 21.39 16.08
C SER A 162 16.34 22.85 15.62
N ASN A 163 17.45 23.57 15.80
CA ASN A 163 17.54 24.99 15.46
C ASN A 163 18.26 25.27 14.12
N GLY A 164 18.73 24.24 13.41
CA GLY A 164 19.53 24.42 12.18
C GLY A 164 20.73 25.37 12.39
N PHE A 165 21.44 25.69 11.30
CA PHE A 165 22.25 26.91 11.28
C PHE A 165 21.36 28.14 11.08
N ASP A 166 21.79 29.31 11.53
CA ASP A 166 21.13 30.57 11.21
C ASP A 166 21.29 30.82 9.69
N THR A 167 20.26 30.44 8.93
CA THR A 167 20.33 30.22 7.47
C THR A 167 19.92 31.42 6.64
N ARG A 168 19.69 32.60 7.22
CA ARG A 168 19.26 33.76 6.43
C ARG A 168 20.26 34.11 5.32
N GLU A 169 21.56 34.10 5.63
CA GLU A 169 22.61 34.32 4.62
C GLU A 169 22.61 33.25 3.53
N PHE A 170 22.32 32.00 3.89
CA PHE A 170 22.29 30.88 2.95
C PHE A 170 21.09 30.95 2.02
N GLU A 171 19.91 31.24 2.55
CA GLU A 171 18.71 31.46 1.76
C GLU A 171 18.87 32.68 0.84
N ASP A 172 19.46 33.78 1.32
CA ASP A 172 19.76 34.95 0.48
C ASP A 172 20.72 34.61 -0.69
N MET A 173 21.70 33.72 -0.47
CA MET A 173 22.60 33.25 -1.53
C MET A 173 21.87 32.37 -2.56
N LYS A 174 20.99 31.48 -2.11
CA LYS A 174 20.13 30.69 -2.99
C LYS A 174 19.23 31.57 -3.82
N ASP A 175 18.57 32.54 -3.20
CA ASP A 175 17.64 33.44 -3.89
C ASP A 175 18.35 34.26 -4.98
N ARG A 176 19.59 34.71 -4.74
CA ARG A 176 20.42 35.39 -5.75
C ARG A 176 20.77 34.48 -6.93
N PHE A 177 21.22 33.26 -6.64
CA PHE A 177 21.56 32.28 -7.67
C PHE A 177 20.33 31.88 -8.50
N LEU A 178 19.20 31.64 -7.84
CA LEU A 178 17.95 31.28 -8.50
C LEU A 178 17.32 32.43 -9.27
N ALA A 179 17.44 33.68 -8.79
CA ALA A 179 17.04 34.85 -9.55
C ALA A 179 17.80 34.93 -10.87
N TRP A 180 19.09 34.63 -10.88
CA TRP A 180 19.87 34.53 -12.12
C TRP A 180 19.40 33.35 -13.00
N GLN A 181 19.21 32.16 -12.43
CA GLN A 181 18.69 30.99 -13.16
C GLN A 181 17.25 31.15 -13.66
N SER A 182 16.45 32.03 -13.07
CA SER A 182 15.05 32.26 -13.45
C SER A 182 14.91 32.73 -14.90
N ALA A 183 15.90 33.47 -15.41
CA ALA A 183 15.94 33.86 -16.82
C ALA A 183 16.11 32.64 -17.73
N ALA A 184 17.05 31.74 -17.41
CA ALA A 184 17.26 30.49 -18.15
C ALA A 184 16.01 29.59 -18.12
N LEU A 185 15.32 29.53 -16.96
CA LEU A 185 14.05 28.81 -16.82
C LEU A 185 12.97 29.37 -17.76
N ILE A 186 12.77 30.69 -17.75
CA ILE A 186 11.78 31.34 -18.61
C ILE A 186 12.10 31.07 -20.10
N PHE A 187 13.37 31.18 -20.49
CA PHE A 187 13.79 30.91 -21.87
C PHE A 187 13.56 29.46 -22.28
N ALA A 188 13.90 28.48 -21.42
CA ALA A 188 13.67 27.06 -21.69
C ALA A 188 12.19 26.75 -21.90
N ILE A 189 11.31 27.34 -21.08
CA ILE A 189 9.85 27.19 -21.22
C ILE A 189 9.35 27.81 -22.53
N GLN A 190 9.80 29.02 -22.88
CA GLN A 190 9.40 29.68 -24.12
C GLN A 190 9.84 28.92 -25.37
N GLN A 191 11.05 28.34 -25.35
CA GLN A 191 11.61 27.58 -26.46
C GLN A 191 11.14 26.13 -26.52
N ALA A 192 10.36 25.66 -25.52
CA ALA A 192 10.01 24.24 -25.36
C ALA A 192 11.25 23.32 -25.32
N ASP A 193 12.33 23.79 -24.68
CA ASP A 193 13.56 23.02 -24.49
C ASP A 193 13.43 22.19 -23.20
N PHE A 194 12.85 20.99 -23.35
CA PHE A 194 12.54 20.11 -22.23
C PHE A 194 13.78 19.48 -21.59
N GLU A 195 14.87 19.33 -22.33
CA GLU A 195 16.13 18.80 -21.79
C GLU A 195 16.74 19.80 -20.81
N LYS A 196 16.86 21.07 -21.20
CA LYS A 196 17.32 22.13 -20.29
C LYS A 196 16.34 22.38 -19.15
N LEU A 197 15.04 22.26 -19.40
CA LEU A 197 14.03 22.40 -18.35
C LEU A 197 14.20 21.34 -17.26
N ALA A 198 14.49 20.09 -17.63
CA ALA A 198 14.75 19.00 -16.67
C ALA A 198 16.01 19.26 -15.84
N GLU A 199 17.08 19.78 -16.48
CA GLU A 199 18.31 20.18 -15.78
C GLU A 199 18.03 21.30 -14.76
N ILE A 200 17.29 22.33 -15.16
CA ILE A 200 16.92 23.44 -14.28
C ILE A 200 16.00 22.97 -13.16
N GLN A 201 15.04 22.09 -13.43
CA GLN A 201 14.19 21.49 -12.40
C GLN A 201 15.03 20.80 -11.33
N LYS A 202 16.01 19.98 -11.75
CA LYS A 202 16.91 19.28 -10.83
C LYS A 202 17.71 20.24 -9.95
N ILE A 203 18.14 21.39 -10.50
CA ILE A 203 18.82 22.44 -9.72
C ILE A 203 17.90 22.99 -8.62
N TYR A 204 16.66 23.37 -8.97
CA TYR A 204 15.70 23.88 -7.98
C TYR A 204 15.34 22.82 -6.92
N GLU A 205 15.19 21.55 -7.31
CA GLU A 205 14.92 20.45 -6.38
C GLU A 205 16.10 20.20 -5.43
N THR A 206 17.33 20.17 -5.96
CA THR A 206 18.56 19.97 -5.17
C THR A 206 18.77 21.10 -4.16
N LEU A 207 18.28 22.30 -4.46
CA LEU A 207 18.33 23.45 -3.56
C LEU A 207 17.08 23.57 -2.66
N GLY A 208 16.18 22.58 -2.65
CA GLY A 208 14.98 22.61 -1.80
C GLY A 208 14.00 23.73 -2.17
N ARG A 209 13.94 24.12 -3.45
CA ARG A 209 13.10 25.21 -4.00
C ARG A 209 12.15 24.74 -5.09
N LYS A 210 11.70 23.48 -4.99
CA LYS A 210 10.77 22.86 -5.96
C LYS A 210 9.49 23.68 -6.18
N ASP A 211 8.92 24.27 -5.13
CA ASP A 211 7.68 25.03 -5.24
C ASP A 211 7.84 26.34 -6.03
N GLU A 212 9.01 26.99 -5.94
CA GLU A 212 9.33 28.18 -6.73
C GLU A 212 9.43 27.84 -8.21
N PHE A 213 10.09 26.72 -8.54
CA PHE A 213 10.14 26.20 -9.91
C PHE A 213 8.73 25.99 -10.47
N ILE A 214 7.87 25.28 -9.72
CA ILE A 214 6.48 24.99 -10.14
C ILE A 214 5.70 26.29 -10.33
N SER A 215 5.88 27.26 -9.44
CA SER A 215 5.22 28.56 -9.52
C SER A 215 5.61 29.34 -10.78
N ILE A 216 6.91 29.43 -11.06
CA ILE A 216 7.43 30.10 -12.27
C ILE A 216 6.97 29.35 -13.52
N PHE A 217 7.13 28.03 -13.54
CA PHE A 217 6.71 27.18 -14.66
C PHE A 217 5.24 27.39 -15.01
N ARG A 218 4.34 27.25 -14.02
CA ARG A 218 2.90 27.47 -14.22
C ARG A 218 2.60 28.86 -14.77
N ARG A 219 3.21 29.91 -14.20
CA ARG A 219 2.97 31.29 -14.62
C ARG A 219 3.41 31.52 -16.07
N VAL A 220 4.60 31.06 -16.44
CA VAL A 220 5.16 31.26 -17.79
C VAL A 220 4.39 30.41 -18.82
N SER A 221 4.09 29.15 -18.52
CA SER A 221 3.28 28.29 -19.40
C SER A 221 1.87 28.85 -19.60
N MET A 222 1.20 29.35 -18.55
CA MET A 222 -0.11 30.00 -18.70
C MET A 222 -0.04 31.27 -19.55
N ASN A 223 1.01 32.09 -19.41
CA ASN A 223 1.16 33.30 -20.23
C ASN A 223 1.44 32.94 -21.69
N ARG A 224 2.30 31.96 -21.94
CA ARG A 224 2.56 31.42 -23.29
C ARG A 224 1.26 30.91 -23.92
N LEU A 225 0.45 30.16 -23.17
CA LEU A 225 -0.86 29.68 -23.61
C LEU A 225 -1.85 30.82 -23.95
N ARG A 226 -1.78 31.95 -23.23
CA ARG A 226 -2.63 33.13 -23.46
C ARG A 226 -2.21 33.98 -24.65
N GLU A 227 -0.92 34.00 -25.00
CA GLU A 227 -0.38 34.78 -26.12
C GLU A 227 -0.65 34.15 -27.50
N PHE A 228 -1.23 32.93 -27.56
CA PHE A 228 -1.59 32.30 -28.81
C PHE A 228 -2.88 32.85 -29.43
N SER A 229 -2.81 33.31 -30.68
CA SER A 229 -3.97 33.64 -31.52
C SER A 229 -4.57 32.38 -32.15
N ALA A 230 -5.90 32.37 -32.27
CA ALA A 230 -6.71 31.25 -32.74
C ALA A 230 -6.68 31.04 -34.27
N ASP A 231 -5.49 30.82 -34.83
CA ASP A 231 -5.35 30.40 -36.24
C ASP A 231 -5.18 28.87 -36.28
N GLY A 232 -5.92 28.16 -37.13
CA GLY A 232 -6.03 26.69 -37.06
C GLY A 232 -4.71 25.89 -37.10
N ALA A 233 -3.61 26.46 -37.60
CA ALA A 233 -2.28 25.86 -37.56
C ALA A 233 -1.58 25.97 -36.19
N SER A 234 -1.86 27.03 -35.41
CA SER A 234 -1.33 27.19 -34.05
C SER A 234 -1.99 26.23 -33.06
N ALA A 235 -3.27 25.90 -33.28
CA ALA A 235 -4.02 24.96 -32.44
C ALA A 235 -3.44 23.53 -32.45
N GLN A 236 -3.01 23.01 -33.61
CA GLN A 236 -2.41 21.68 -33.69
C GLN A 236 -1.03 21.64 -33.02
N PHE A 237 -0.23 22.70 -33.20
CA PHE A 237 1.06 22.85 -32.52
C PHE A 237 0.90 22.94 -30.99
N ILE A 238 -0.18 23.57 -30.51
CA ILE A 238 -0.53 23.64 -29.09
C ILE A 238 -0.92 22.27 -28.55
N ILE A 239 -1.72 21.49 -29.28
CA ILE A 239 -2.08 20.13 -28.87
C ILE A 239 -0.82 19.28 -28.75
N ASP A 240 0.08 19.34 -29.73
CA ASP A 240 1.32 18.56 -29.70
C ASP A 240 2.29 19.01 -28.59
N ALA A 241 2.38 20.33 -28.33
CA ALA A 241 3.18 20.89 -27.25
C ALA A 241 2.61 20.54 -25.86
N LEU A 242 1.28 20.63 -25.68
CA LEU A 242 0.59 20.24 -24.45
C LEU A 242 0.68 18.74 -24.19
N TYR A 243 0.61 17.91 -25.23
CA TYR A 243 0.81 16.47 -25.10
C TYR A 243 2.21 16.14 -24.60
N LYS A 244 3.24 16.83 -25.13
CA LYS A 244 4.63 16.68 -24.65
C LYS A 244 4.84 17.21 -23.24
N GLU A 245 4.20 18.33 -22.88
CA GLU A 245 4.22 18.85 -21.49
C GLU A 245 3.54 17.87 -20.52
N LEU A 246 2.40 17.28 -20.90
CA LEU A 246 1.72 16.24 -20.13
C LEU A 246 2.57 14.98 -19.98
N GLU A 247 3.22 14.54 -21.06
CA GLU A 247 4.12 13.40 -21.06
C GLU A 247 5.34 13.64 -20.15
N PHE A 248 5.94 14.84 -20.19
CA PHE A 248 7.01 15.23 -19.30
C PHE A 248 6.57 15.21 -17.82
N VAL A 249 5.43 15.81 -17.51
CA VAL A 249 4.86 15.80 -16.15
C VAL A 249 4.58 14.37 -15.69
N PHE A 250 3.98 13.51 -16.52
CA PHE A 250 3.69 12.13 -16.15
C PHE A 250 4.95 11.27 -15.93
N THR A 251 5.98 11.49 -16.73
CA THR A 251 7.24 10.72 -16.64
C THR A 251 8.14 11.18 -15.50
N HIS A 252 8.09 12.47 -15.13
CA HIS A 252 9.03 13.06 -14.16
C HIS A 252 8.39 13.44 -12.81
N HIS A 253 7.06 13.48 -12.68
CA HIS A 253 6.36 13.69 -11.39
C HIS A 253 5.85 12.41 -10.72
N HIS A 254 6.13 11.21 -11.25
CA HIS A 254 5.81 9.96 -10.56
C HIS A 254 6.90 9.55 -9.57
N ARG A 255 7.01 10.30 -8.46
CA ARG A 255 7.45 9.84 -7.13
C ARG A 255 7.17 10.88 -6.05
#